data_AF-A0A9R1PYD5-F1
#
_entry.id   AF-A0A9R1PYD5-F1
#
_cell.length_a   1.000
_cell.length_b   1.000
_cell.length_c   1.000
_cell.angle_alpha   90.00
_cell.angle_beta   90.00
_cell.angle_gamma   90.00
#
_symmetry.space_group_name_H-M   'P 1'
#
loop_
_entity.id
_entity.type
_entity.pdbx_description
1 polymer ?
#
loop_
_entity_poly.entity_id
_entity_poly.type
_entity_poly.pdbx_seq_one_letter_code
_entity_poly.pdbx_strand_id
1 'polypeptide(L)'
;MAASSPTPGGGLGAILAAGDRDYLVRNSGEQVKISSIEGDTVAVYFSASWCPPCQRFTPKLIEAYKELTSHGKSFEVIFVSGDQDEEAFNAYFAKMPWLAVPFSDSEGRKSLDERFEVNGIPHLVFLDAKTGEVLTDEGVEFVSEYGIEAYPFTAERIDELKEQEKAAKDNQTIHSVLGTPNRNYVISNTGEKVPIVDLEGKYVGICFVVNGYPPVVEFTPVLAKIYAKLKEVGEKFEVIAVSLDSDEESFNNSFSSMPWLAIPQGDKMCQKLVSYFELSDLPTLVLIGPDGKTLSSNIADIINEHGLDAWEGFPFNAEKLEILAEKAKAKAAAQTLESLLVTGDIDFVIGKDGAKVPVAELVGKTVLLYFSAKWCGPCRAFLPTLVDVYNKVKEKNSDFEIVFISSDRDQSSFDDFFSGMPWLAVPLEDDRKAYLKKKFKIRGIPSLVAIGPDGKTVNTDAKTSLAVHGADAFPFTSERIQELEKKIDEMAKGWPEKVKHELHEHELVLIRRPRPYGCDGCEEMGTSWSYNCAQCDFDLHTKCALGEEKKGDVCRKA
;
A
#
# COMPACT_ATOMS: atom_id res chain seq x y z
N MET A 1 -31.67 -23.12 -27.12
CA MET A 1 -31.99 -22.43 -28.39
C MET A 1 -30.67 -22.10 -29.06
N ALA A 2 -30.63 -22.18 -30.38
CA ALA A 2 -29.40 -22.33 -31.17
C ALA A 2 -28.39 -21.19 -30.95
N ALA A 3 -27.12 -21.59 -30.78
CA ALA A 3 -25.97 -20.72 -30.91
C ALA A 3 -25.87 -20.24 -32.35
N SER A 4 -25.94 -18.92 -32.55
CA SER A 4 -25.65 -18.28 -33.83
C SER A 4 -24.12 -18.17 -33.98
N SER A 5 -23.57 -18.96 -34.89
CA SER A 5 -22.20 -18.85 -35.38
C SER A 5 -21.92 -17.43 -35.91
N PRO A 6 -20.68 -16.92 -35.84
CA PRO A 6 -20.34 -15.61 -36.37
C PRO A 6 -20.40 -15.64 -37.90
N THR A 7 -21.12 -14.69 -38.51
CA THR A 7 -21.09 -14.46 -39.96
C THR A 7 -19.70 -14.00 -40.39
N PRO A 8 -19.01 -14.67 -41.32
CA PRO A 8 -17.73 -14.22 -41.84
C PRO A 8 -17.93 -13.18 -42.95
N GLY A 9 -17.15 -12.08 -42.91
CA GLY A 9 -16.94 -11.18 -44.04
C GLY A 9 -17.71 -9.86 -43.99
N GLY A 10 -17.13 -8.86 -43.33
CA GLY A 10 -17.62 -7.48 -43.39
C GLY A 10 -16.56 -6.38 -43.22
N GLY A 11 -15.32 -6.74 -42.90
CA GLY A 11 -14.22 -5.80 -42.64
C GLY A 11 -14.57 -4.74 -41.60
N LEU A 12 -13.77 -3.68 -41.54
CA LEU A 12 -14.01 -2.54 -40.64
C LEU A 12 -15.36 -1.84 -40.87
N GLY A 13 -15.88 -1.86 -42.11
CA GLY A 13 -17.15 -1.25 -42.46
C GLY A 13 -18.34 -1.85 -41.68
N ALA A 14 -18.34 -3.17 -41.46
CA ALA A 14 -19.41 -3.85 -40.72
C ALA A 14 -19.38 -3.60 -39.19
N ILE A 15 -18.34 -2.91 -38.70
CA ILE A 15 -18.15 -2.58 -37.29
C ILE A 15 -18.38 -1.10 -37.07
N LEU A 16 -17.76 -0.26 -37.90
CA LEU A 16 -17.65 1.17 -37.67
C LEU A 16 -18.71 1.99 -38.41
N ALA A 17 -19.41 1.44 -39.41
CA ALA A 17 -20.49 2.15 -40.08
C ALA A 17 -21.78 2.10 -39.24
N ALA A 18 -22.59 3.15 -39.30
CA ALA A 18 -23.88 3.23 -38.60
C ALA A 18 -24.93 3.89 -39.49
N GLY A 19 -26.02 3.18 -39.80
CA GLY A 19 -27.02 3.66 -40.77
C GLY A 19 -26.38 4.00 -42.12
N ASP A 20 -26.56 5.23 -42.57
CA ASP A 20 -25.97 5.75 -43.81
C ASP A 20 -24.55 6.33 -43.62
N ARG A 21 -23.99 6.35 -42.39
CA ARG A 21 -22.63 6.88 -42.14
C ARG A 21 -21.57 5.86 -42.55
N ASP A 22 -20.78 6.22 -43.57
CA ASP A 22 -19.62 5.47 -44.08
C ASP A 22 -18.26 6.17 -43.81
N TYR A 23 -18.24 7.18 -42.93
CA TYR A 23 -17.06 8.00 -42.65
C TYR A 23 -16.74 8.15 -41.14
N LEU A 24 -15.50 8.50 -40.86
CA LEU A 24 -14.96 8.97 -39.58
C LEU A 24 -14.45 10.42 -39.73
N VAL A 25 -14.07 11.07 -38.64
CA VAL A 25 -13.56 12.45 -38.67
C VAL A 25 -12.14 12.55 -38.14
N ARG A 26 -11.32 13.39 -38.77
CA ARG A 26 -10.05 13.86 -38.22
C ARG A 26 -10.29 14.98 -37.21
N ASN A 27 -9.29 15.26 -36.37
CA ASN A 27 -9.31 16.41 -35.47
C ASN A 27 -9.35 17.78 -36.19
N SER A 28 -9.08 17.80 -37.50
CA SER A 28 -9.27 18.95 -38.39
C SER A 28 -10.73 19.15 -38.84
N GLY A 29 -11.62 18.19 -38.56
CA GLY A 29 -12.99 18.13 -39.07
C GLY A 29 -13.11 17.47 -40.45
N GLU A 30 -12.00 17.03 -41.06
CA GLU A 30 -12.02 16.32 -42.34
C GLU A 30 -12.70 14.95 -42.20
N GLN A 31 -13.63 14.64 -43.11
CA GLN A 31 -14.27 13.34 -43.19
C GLN A 31 -13.41 12.35 -43.97
N VAL A 32 -13.18 11.18 -43.39
CA VAL A 32 -12.39 10.08 -43.97
C VAL A 32 -13.30 8.88 -44.15
N LYS A 33 -13.38 8.33 -45.36
CA LYS A 33 -14.18 7.13 -45.62
C LYS A 33 -13.62 5.93 -44.86
N ILE A 34 -14.48 5.12 -44.27
CA ILE A 34 -14.08 3.90 -43.57
C ILE A 34 -13.38 2.93 -44.53
N SER A 35 -13.83 2.89 -45.80
CA SER A 35 -13.23 2.04 -46.84
C SER A 35 -11.82 2.48 -47.27
N SER A 36 -11.38 3.69 -46.93
CA SER A 36 -10.02 4.17 -47.23
C SER A 36 -9.05 4.04 -46.05
N ILE A 37 -9.47 3.43 -44.94
CA ILE A 37 -8.58 3.14 -43.83
C ILE A 37 -7.66 2.02 -44.26
N GLU A 38 -6.41 2.38 -44.56
CA GLU A 38 -5.33 1.44 -44.85
C GLU A 38 -4.66 1.09 -43.52
N GLY A 39 -4.90 -0.12 -43.04
CA GLY A 39 -4.41 -0.65 -41.77
C GLY A 39 -4.24 -2.15 -41.87
N ASP A 40 -3.26 -2.72 -41.17
CA ASP A 40 -3.26 -4.15 -40.83
C ASP A 40 -3.93 -4.34 -39.45
N THR A 41 -3.72 -3.38 -38.54
CA THR A 41 -4.31 -3.36 -37.19
C THR A 41 -5.02 -2.03 -36.94
N VAL A 42 -6.25 -2.09 -36.42
CA VAL A 42 -7.03 -0.91 -36.01
C VAL A 42 -7.41 -1.01 -34.54
N ALA A 43 -7.23 0.06 -33.78
CA ALA A 43 -7.65 0.15 -32.39
C ALA A 43 -8.93 0.97 -32.25
N VAL A 44 -9.95 0.45 -31.58
CA VAL A 44 -11.14 1.22 -31.15
C VAL A 44 -10.93 1.65 -29.71
N TYR A 45 -10.77 2.96 -29.50
CA TYR A 45 -10.40 3.55 -28.21
C TYR A 45 -11.57 4.31 -27.59
N PHE A 46 -12.11 3.77 -26.49
CA PHE A 46 -13.17 4.39 -25.71
C PHE A 46 -12.56 5.22 -24.58
N SER A 47 -12.87 6.50 -24.57
CA SER A 47 -12.27 7.45 -23.62
C SER A 47 -13.13 8.70 -23.45
N ALA A 48 -12.85 9.49 -22.41
CA ALA A 48 -13.53 10.76 -22.18
C ALA A 48 -12.64 11.78 -21.45
N SER A 49 -12.89 13.05 -21.71
CA SER A 49 -12.13 14.16 -21.15
C SER A 49 -12.26 14.26 -19.63
N TRP A 50 -13.41 13.88 -19.08
CA TRP A 50 -13.69 13.93 -17.64
C TRP A 50 -13.05 12.77 -16.85
N CYS A 51 -12.46 11.77 -17.51
CA CYS A 51 -11.96 10.56 -16.87
C CYS A 51 -10.45 10.64 -16.56
N PRO A 52 -10.02 10.69 -15.27
CA PRO A 52 -8.59 10.79 -14.94
C PRO A 52 -7.72 9.59 -15.38
N PRO A 53 -8.16 8.32 -15.25
CA PRO A 53 -7.47 7.19 -15.88
C PRO A 53 -7.27 7.36 -17.40
N CYS A 54 -8.27 7.86 -18.12
CA CYS A 54 -8.17 8.14 -19.55
C CYS A 54 -7.08 9.17 -19.85
N GLN A 55 -7.09 10.30 -19.13
CA GLN A 55 -6.09 11.35 -19.29
C GLN A 55 -4.65 10.87 -19.02
N ARG A 56 -4.47 9.88 -18.15
CA ARG A 56 -3.16 9.25 -17.89
C ARG A 56 -2.73 8.29 -19.01
N PHE A 57 -3.66 7.58 -19.62
CA PHE A 57 -3.37 6.59 -20.66
C PHE A 57 -3.16 7.21 -22.05
N THR A 58 -3.96 8.22 -22.43
CA THR A 58 -3.91 8.81 -23.78
C THR A 58 -2.50 9.24 -24.22
N PRO A 59 -1.66 9.87 -23.39
CA PRO A 59 -0.29 10.22 -23.77
C PRO A 59 0.55 9.00 -24.18
N LYS A 60 0.41 7.86 -23.48
CA LYS A 60 1.11 6.61 -23.80
C LYS A 60 0.67 6.07 -25.17
N LEU A 61 -0.64 6.08 -25.44
CA LEU A 61 -1.17 5.62 -26.72
C LEU A 61 -0.74 6.55 -27.88
N ILE A 62 -0.68 7.87 -27.64
CA ILE A 62 -0.15 8.84 -28.63
C ILE A 62 1.31 8.55 -28.96
N GLU A 63 2.13 8.25 -27.95
CA GLU A 63 3.54 7.90 -28.13
C GLU A 63 3.68 6.62 -28.97
N ALA A 64 2.98 5.54 -28.59
CA ALA A 64 2.99 4.29 -29.32
C ALA A 64 2.51 4.45 -30.77
N TYR A 65 1.43 5.21 -31.00
CA TYR A 65 0.91 5.51 -32.33
C TYR A 65 1.95 6.21 -33.21
N LYS A 66 2.57 7.29 -32.71
CA LYS A 66 3.59 8.04 -33.46
C LYS A 66 4.81 7.19 -33.78
N GLU A 67 5.24 6.37 -32.83
CA GLU A 67 6.40 5.51 -33.04
C GLU A 67 6.11 4.41 -34.07
N LEU A 68 4.98 3.71 -33.96
CA LEU A 68 4.59 2.66 -34.91
C LEU A 68 4.44 3.22 -36.34
N THR A 69 3.75 4.35 -36.49
CA THR A 69 3.57 5.00 -37.80
C THR A 69 4.90 5.50 -38.37
N SER A 70 5.81 6.04 -37.54
CA SER A 70 7.16 6.44 -37.99
C SER A 70 8.03 5.26 -38.46
N HIS A 71 7.79 4.06 -37.92
CA HIS A 71 8.40 2.80 -38.35
C HIS A 71 7.70 2.16 -39.56
N GLY A 72 6.75 2.86 -40.17
CA GLY A 72 5.99 2.39 -41.33
C GLY A 72 5.04 1.23 -41.03
N LYS A 73 4.63 1.06 -39.76
CA LYS A 73 3.61 0.07 -39.39
C LYS A 73 2.22 0.58 -39.78
N SER A 74 1.41 -0.33 -40.30
CA SER A 74 0.05 -0.06 -40.77
C SER A 74 -0.92 -0.12 -39.59
N PHE A 75 -0.96 0.96 -38.80
CA PHE A 75 -1.70 1.06 -37.54
C PHE A 75 -2.56 2.33 -37.50
N GLU A 76 -3.85 2.20 -37.18
CA GLU A 76 -4.77 3.33 -37.01
C GLU A 76 -5.56 3.21 -35.70
N VAL A 77 -5.94 4.35 -35.11
CA VAL A 77 -6.78 4.42 -33.91
C VAL A 77 -8.08 5.15 -34.23
N ILE A 78 -9.18 4.67 -33.65
CA ILE A 78 -10.51 5.23 -33.80
C ILE A 78 -11.05 5.56 -32.42
N PHE A 79 -11.13 6.84 -32.12
CA PHE A 79 -11.65 7.36 -30.87
C PHE A 79 -13.18 7.30 -30.84
N VAL A 80 -13.71 6.70 -29.78
CA VAL A 80 -15.12 6.70 -29.42
C VAL A 80 -15.26 7.49 -28.11
N SER A 81 -15.88 8.67 -28.21
CA SER A 81 -15.99 9.58 -27.08
C SER A 81 -17.15 9.23 -26.15
N GLY A 82 -16.85 9.20 -24.85
CA GLY A 82 -17.82 9.20 -23.75
C GLY A 82 -18.08 10.59 -23.16
N ASP A 83 -17.71 11.66 -23.85
CA ASP A 83 -18.00 13.03 -23.43
C ASP A 83 -19.50 13.34 -23.57
N GLN A 84 -20.00 14.22 -22.69
CA GLN A 84 -21.43 14.56 -22.63
C GLN A 84 -21.81 15.68 -23.61
N ASP A 85 -20.84 16.47 -24.05
CA ASP A 85 -21.03 17.61 -24.95
C ASP A 85 -19.91 17.72 -25.99
N GLU A 86 -20.21 18.42 -27.08
CA GLU A 86 -19.35 18.54 -28.26
C GLU A 86 -18.11 19.41 -27.99
N GLU A 87 -18.19 20.36 -27.05
CA GLU A 87 -17.09 21.25 -26.69
C GLU A 87 -15.99 20.46 -25.96
N ALA A 88 -16.38 19.65 -24.98
CA ALA A 88 -15.50 18.74 -24.25
C ALA A 88 -14.86 17.70 -25.18
N PHE A 89 -15.65 17.10 -26.09
CA PHE A 89 -15.16 16.21 -27.14
C PHE A 89 -14.08 16.89 -27.99
N ASN A 90 -14.37 18.06 -28.56
CA ASN A 90 -13.45 18.76 -29.45
C ASN A 90 -12.16 19.17 -28.75
N ALA A 91 -12.25 19.68 -27.52
CA ALA A 91 -11.09 20.09 -26.73
C ALA A 91 -10.15 18.91 -26.41
N TYR A 92 -10.72 17.72 -26.18
CA TYR A 92 -9.95 16.52 -25.89
C TYR A 92 -9.39 15.87 -27.16
N PHE A 93 -10.22 15.72 -28.20
CA PHE A 93 -9.85 15.11 -29.47
C PHE A 93 -8.81 15.93 -30.25
N ALA A 94 -8.77 17.26 -30.08
CA ALA A 94 -7.75 18.13 -30.66
C ALA A 94 -6.30 17.73 -30.32
N LYS A 95 -6.09 16.96 -29.24
CA LYS A 95 -4.78 16.47 -28.82
C LYS A 95 -4.37 15.14 -29.47
N MET A 96 -5.31 14.46 -30.13
CA MET A 96 -5.14 13.10 -30.64
C MET A 96 -4.79 13.11 -32.13
N PRO A 97 -3.80 12.32 -32.59
CA PRO A 97 -3.34 12.31 -33.99
C PRO A 97 -4.19 11.44 -34.93
N TRP A 98 -5.25 10.81 -34.44
CA TRP A 98 -5.99 9.74 -35.11
C TRP A 98 -7.45 10.12 -35.43
N LEU A 99 -8.25 9.16 -35.90
CA LEU A 99 -9.65 9.35 -36.30
C LEU A 99 -10.62 9.23 -35.13
N ALA A 100 -11.84 9.76 -35.27
CA ALA A 100 -12.92 9.57 -34.31
C ALA A 100 -14.26 9.25 -34.99
N VAL A 101 -15.13 8.55 -34.28
CA VAL A 101 -16.55 8.52 -34.60
C VAL A 101 -17.11 9.92 -34.34
N PRO A 102 -17.86 10.53 -35.30
CA PRO A 102 -18.40 11.87 -35.12
C PRO A 102 -19.22 12.00 -33.83
N PHE A 103 -19.04 13.10 -33.09
CA PHE A 103 -19.78 13.31 -31.84
C PHE A 103 -21.30 13.32 -32.05
N SER A 104 -21.75 13.84 -33.19
CA SER A 104 -23.16 13.85 -33.61
C SER A 104 -23.75 12.44 -33.80
N ASP A 105 -22.93 11.41 -34.01
CA ASP A 105 -23.37 10.02 -34.14
C ASP A 105 -23.44 9.34 -32.77
N SER A 106 -24.43 9.70 -31.96
CA SER A 106 -24.63 9.09 -30.63
C SER A 106 -25.02 7.61 -30.73
N GLU A 107 -25.79 7.22 -31.75
CA GLU A 107 -26.25 5.84 -31.93
C GLU A 107 -25.09 4.91 -32.32
N GLY A 108 -24.22 5.33 -33.24
CA GLY A 108 -23.04 4.56 -33.61
C GLY A 108 -22.04 4.44 -32.46
N ARG A 109 -21.81 5.50 -31.68
CA ARG A 109 -20.99 5.42 -30.46
C ARG A 109 -21.56 4.43 -29.45
N LYS A 110 -22.88 4.49 -29.20
CA LYS A 110 -23.57 3.55 -28.30
C LYS A 110 -23.53 2.11 -28.81
N SER A 111 -23.71 1.90 -30.11
CA SER A 111 -23.63 0.55 -30.70
C SER A 111 -22.23 -0.06 -30.57
N LEU A 112 -21.17 0.75 -30.67
CA LEU A 112 -19.80 0.28 -30.45
C LEU A 112 -19.55 -0.06 -28.97
N ASP A 113 -20.04 0.78 -28.06
CA ASP A 113 -19.99 0.56 -26.61
C ASP A 113 -20.64 -0.78 -26.21
N GLU A 114 -21.85 -1.03 -26.72
CA GLU A 114 -22.57 -2.30 -26.50
C GLU A 114 -21.88 -3.49 -27.18
N ARG A 115 -21.39 -3.33 -28.41
CA ARG A 115 -20.75 -4.40 -29.18
C ARG A 115 -19.47 -4.93 -28.53
N PHE A 116 -18.71 -4.05 -27.89
CA PHE A 116 -17.46 -4.39 -27.22
C PHE A 116 -17.63 -4.50 -25.69
N GLU A 117 -18.87 -4.54 -25.20
CA GLU A 117 -19.19 -4.75 -23.78
C GLU A 117 -18.39 -3.82 -22.85
N VAL A 118 -18.32 -2.53 -23.20
CA VAL A 118 -17.47 -1.55 -22.49
C VAL A 118 -18.04 -1.26 -21.10
N ASN A 119 -17.44 -1.84 -20.07
CA ASN A 119 -17.88 -1.69 -18.67
C ASN A 119 -17.14 -0.57 -17.90
N GLY A 120 -16.17 0.10 -18.54
CA GLY A 120 -15.40 1.19 -17.95
C GLY A 120 -14.38 1.76 -18.95
N ILE A 121 -13.95 3.00 -18.73
CA ILE A 121 -12.97 3.70 -19.58
C ILE A 121 -11.70 4.09 -18.80
N PRO A 122 -10.50 4.07 -19.40
CA PRO A 122 -10.24 3.80 -20.82
C PRO A 122 -10.45 2.33 -21.19
N HIS A 123 -10.96 2.08 -22.39
CA HIS A 123 -11.08 0.75 -22.99
C HIS A 123 -10.52 0.79 -24.41
N LEU A 124 -9.74 -0.22 -24.80
CA LEU A 124 -9.03 -0.23 -26.08
C LEU A 124 -9.10 -1.63 -26.69
N VAL A 125 -9.79 -1.75 -27.81
CA VAL A 125 -9.96 -3.02 -28.52
C VAL A 125 -9.12 -2.99 -29.79
N PHE A 126 -8.27 -3.98 -30.01
CA PHE A 126 -7.54 -4.13 -31.27
C PHE A 126 -8.27 -5.08 -32.21
N LEU A 127 -8.34 -4.70 -33.47
CA LEU A 127 -9.01 -5.42 -34.54
C LEU A 127 -8.05 -5.71 -35.69
N ASP A 128 -8.21 -6.86 -36.33
CA ASP A 128 -7.67 -7.09 -37.67
C ASP A 128 -8.45 -6.20 -38.64
N ALA A 129 -7.74 -5.33 -39.36
CA ALA A 129 -8.37 -4.34 -40.23
C ALA A 129 -9.05 -4.97 -41.47
N LYS A 130 -8.63 -6.17 -41.89
CA LYS A 130 -9.15 -6.86 -43.08
C LYS A 130 -10.38 -7.68 -42.74
N THR A 131 -10.33 -8.42 -41.64
CA THR A 131 -11.43 -9.32 -41.24
C THR A 131 -12.45 -8.64 -40.34
N GLY A 132 -12.01 -7.65 -39.53
CA GLY A 132 -12.79 -7.08 -38.44
C GLY A 132 -12.80 -7.96 -37.18
N GLU A 133 -12.00 -9.02 -37.12
CA GLU A 133 -11.91 -9.88 -35.94
C GLU A 133 -11.21 -9.15 -34.80
N VAL A 134 -11.67 -9.41 -33.57
CA VAL A 134 -11.03 -8.89 -32.36
C VAL A 134 -9.73 -9.65 -32.12
N LEU A 135 -8.61 -8.92 -32.10
CA LEU A 135 -7.29 -9.45 -31.75
C LEU A 135 -7.11 -9.51 -30.23
N THR A 136 -7.60 -8.49 -29.53
CA THR A 136 -7.69 -8.42 -28.06
C THR A 136 -8.59 -7.28 -27.62
N ASP A 137 -9.24 -7.42 -26.46
CA ASP A 137 -9.94 -6.38 -25.70
C ASP A 137 -9.11 -5.85 -24.52
N GLU A 138 -7.94 -6.43 -24.25
CA GLU A 138 -6.98 -6.01 -23.21
C GLU A 138 -6.01 -4.92 -23.68
N GLY A 139 -6.39 -4.13 -24.70
CA GLY A 139 -5.44 -3.25 -25.38
C GLY A 139 -4.82 -2.17 -24.49
N VAL A 140 -5.53 -1.72 -23.45
CA VAL A 140 -5.00 -0.75 -22.48
C VAL A 140 -3.82 -1.35 -21.71
N GLU A 141 -3.93 -2.62 -21.33
CA GLU A 141 -2.87 -3.37 -20.64
C GLU A 141 -1.68 -3.55 -21.57
N PHE A 142 -1.90 -4.07 -22.78
CA PHE A 142 -0.82 -4.38 -23.72
C PHE A 142 0.01 -3.14 -24.07
N VAL A 143 -0.64 -2.00 -24.34
CA VAL A 143 0.05 -0.73 -24.62
C VAL A 143 0.74 -0.20 -23.36
N SER A 144 0.14 -0.37 -22.18
CA SER A 144 0.71 0.14 -20.93
C SER A 144 1.95 -0.63 -20.50
N GLU A 145 1.98 -1.94 -20.73
CA GLU A 145 3.05 -2.85 -20.30
C GLU A 145 4.16 -2.97 -21.35
N TYR A 146 3.79 -3.21 -22.62
CA TYR A 146 4.73 -3.58 -23.67
C TYR A 146 4.91 -2.50 -24.74
N GLY A 147 4.10 -1.43 -24.72
CA GLY A 147 4.18 -0.33 -25.68
C GLY A 147 4.11 -0.81 -27.14
N ILE A 148 5.11 -0.43 -27.94
CA ILE A 148 5.16 -0.83 -29.36
C ILE A 148 5.59 -2.28 -29.60
N GLU A 149 6.23 -2.94 -28.62
CA GLU A 149 6.72 -4.31 -28.77
C GLU A 149 5.57 -5.33 -28.85
N ALA A 150 4.41 -4.94 -28.30
CA ALA A 150 3.17 -5.69 -28.39
C ALA A 150 2.59 -5.73 -29.81
N TYR A 151 2.97 -4.85 -30.73
CA TYR A 151 2.46 -4.88 -32.11
C TYR A 151 2.70 -6.26 -32.76
N PRO A 152 1.69 -6.90 -33.39
CA PRO A 152 0.39 -6.35 -33.84
C PRO A 152 -0.76 -6.43 -32.82
N PHE A 153 -0.44 -6.52 -31.53
CA PHE A 153 -1.37 -6.56 -30.39
C PHE A 153 -2.26 -7.80 -30.36
N THR A 154 -1.68 -8.95 -30.70
CA THR A 154 -2.33 -10.26 -30.60
C THR A 154 -1.99 -10.93 -29.28
N ALA A 155 -2.88 -11.80 -28.79
CA ALA A 155 -2.59 -12.66 -27.64
C ALA A 155 -1.30 -13.49 -27.86
N GLU A 156 -1.13 -14.07 -29.06
CA GLU A 156 0.08 -14.81 -29.43
C GLU A 156 1.36 -13.98 -29.28
N ARG A 157 1.31 -12.70 -29.70
CA ARG A 157 2.47 -11.80 -29.58
C ARG A 157 2.80 -11.48 -28.13
N ILE A 158 1.78 -11.34 -27.27
CA ILE A 158 1.99 -11.15 -25.84
C ILE A 158 2.53 -12.41 -25.18
N ASP A 159 2.04 -13.58 -25.56
CA ASP A 159 2.57 -14.86 -25.08
C ASP A 159 4.05 -15.00 -25.45
N GLU A 160 4.44 -14.63 -26.68
CA GLU A 160 5.85 -14.58 -27.09
C GLU A 160 6.69 -13.63 -26.21
N LEU A 161 6.17 -12.43 -25.91
CA LEU A 161 6.87 -11.46 -25.06
C LEU A 161 7.03 -11.99 -23.63
N LYS A 162 5.97 -12.58 -23.06
CA LYS A 162 6.00 -13.22 -21.74
C LYS A 162 7.00 -14.38 -21.70
N GLU A 163 7.06 -15.20 -22.75
CA GLU A 163 8.07 -16.26 -22.87
C GLU A 163 9.49 -15.69 -22.97
N GLN A 164 9.70 -14.60 -23.69
CA GLN A 164 11.00 -13.92 -23.78
C GLN A 164 11.43 -13.33 -22.44
N GLU A 165 10.51 -12.70 -21.69
CA GLU A 165 10.78 -12.19 -20.34
C GLU A 165 11.11 -13.30 -19.37
N LYS A 166 10.35 -14.41 -19.40
CA LYS A 166 10.62 -15.60 -18.60
C LYS A 166 11.98 -16.19 -18.95
N ALA A 167 12.30 -16.35 -20.23
CA ALA A 167 13.61 -16.84 -20.66
C ALA A 167 14.75 -15.89 -20.26
N ALA A 168 14.51 -14.58 -20.24
CA ALA A 168 15.47 -13.59 -19.76
C ALA A 168 15.68 -13.67 -18.23
N LYS A 169 14.61 -13.90 -17.46
CA LYS A 169 14.68 -14.17 -16.01
C LYS A 169 15.40 -15.51 -15.73
N ASP A 170 15.08 -16.57 -16.48
CA ASP A 170 15.72 -17.88 -16.34
C ASP A 170 17.21 -17.84 -16.70
N ASN A 171 17.60 -17.04 -17.69
CA ASN A 171 19.00 -16.84 -18.10
C ASN A 171 19.65 -15.59 -17.49
N GLN A 172 19.04 -15.01 -16.45
CA GLN A 172 19.53 -13.81 -15.78
C GLN A 172 21.00 -13.95 -15.36
N THR A 173 21.76 -12.91 -15.64
CA THR A 173 23.12 -12.65 -15.14
C THR A 173 23.20 -11.23 -14.60
N ILE A 174 24.23 -10.92 -13.80
CA ILE A 174 24.46 -9.56 -13.30
C ILE A 174 24.59 -8.57 -14.47
N HIS A 175 25.30 -8.95 -15.54
CA HIS A 175 25.41 -8.12 -16.73
C HIS A 175 24.08 -7.88 -17.44
N SER A 176 23.21 -8.90 -17.55
CA SER A 176 21.90 -8.72 -18.19
C SER A 176 20.98 -7.77 -17.43
N VAL A 177 21.11 -7.70 -16.10
CA VAL A 177 20.29 -6.83 -15.24
C VAL A 177 20.86 -5.42 -15.17
N LEU A 178 22.18 -5.29 -14.99
CA LEU A 178 22.81 -4.00 -14.74
C LEU A 178 23.35 -3.31 -15.99
N GLY A 179 23.44 -4.00 -17.12
CA GLY A 179 24.14 -3.54 -18.33
C GLY A 179 23.19 -3.29 -19.49
N THR A 180 23.64 -2.51 -20.47
CA THR A 180 22.95 -2.33 -21.76
C THR A 180 23.91 -2.70 -22.89
N PRO A 181 23.45 -2.89 -24.14
CA PRO A 181 24.36 -3.12 -25.27
C PRO A 181 25.47 -2.06 -25.42
N ASN A 182 25.23 -0.85 -24.91
CA ASN A 182 26.15 0.28 -24.99
C ASN A 182 26.79 0.67 -23.64
N ARG A 183 26.45 -0.02 -22.53
CA ARG A 183 27.00 0.27 -21.19
C ARG A 183 27.33 -1.02 -20.44
N ASN A 184 28.60 -1.16 -20.09
CA ASN A 184 29.15 -2.28 -19.32
C ASN A 184 29.75 -1.86 -17.97
N TYR A 185 29.37 -0.70 -17.42
CA TYR A 185 29.90 -0.16 -16.17
C TYR A 185 28.80 0.47 -15.31
N VAL A 186 28.96 0.44 -13.98
CA VAL A 186 28.23 1.28 -13.01
C VAL A 186 29.14 2.40 -12.52
N ILE A 187 28.63 3.36 -11.75
CA ILE A 187 29.42 4.49 -11.24
C ILE A 187 29.56 4.44 -9.72
N SER A 188 30.72 4.83 -9.20
CA SER A 188 30.91 5.09 -7.76
C SER A 188 30.33 6.45 -7.36
N ASN A 189 30.24 6.70 -6.05
CA ASN A 189 29.88 8.00 -5.49
C ASN A 189 30.89 9.13 -5.81
N THR A 190 32.09 8.78 -6.30
CA THR A 190 33.11 9.72 -6.80
C THR A 190 33.04 9.90 -8.32
N GLY A 191 32.13 9.21 -9.01
CA GLY A 191 31.97 9.26 -10.47
C GLY A 191 32.90 8.32 -11.24
N GLU A 192 33.67 7.47 -10.56
CA GLU A 192 34.52 6.48 -11.21
C GLU A 192 33.68 5.37 -11.85
N LYS A 193 34.06 4.95 -13.06
CA LYS A 193 33.39 3.87 -13.78
C LYS A 193 33.92 2.53 -13.29
N VAL A 194 33.04 1.70 -12.74
CA VAL A 194 33.33 0.34 -12.28
C VAL A 194 32.74 -0.66 -13.29
N PRO A 195 33.57 -1.48 -13.96
CA PRO A 195 33.10 -2.53 -14.87
C PRO A 195 32.10 -3.48 -14.20
N ILE A 196 31.02 -3.83 -14.90
CA ILE A 196 30.01 -4.76 -14.36
C ILE A 196 30.59 -6.16 -14.15
N VAL A 197 31.59 -6.57 -14.94
CA VAL A 197 32.31 -7.84 -14.76
C VAL A 197 32.97 -7.95 -13.38
N ASP A 198 33.32 -6.83 -12.74
CA ASP A 198 33.91 -6.82 -11.38
C ASP A 198 32.87 -7.13 -10.29
N LEU A 199 31.58 -7.22 -10.66
CA LEU A 199 30.48 -7.61 -9.79
C LEU A 199 30.15 -9.10 -9.92
N GLU A 200 30.66 -9.79 -10.94
CA GLU A 200 30.43 -11.22 -11.13
C GLU A 200 31.00 -12.05 -9.96
N GLY A 201 30.23 -13.03 -9.48
CA GLY A 201 30.61 -13.82 -8.31
C GLY A 201 30.46 -13.10 -6.96
N LYS A 202 29.86 -11.90 -6.94
CA LYS A 202 29.48 -11.19 -5.71
C LYS A 202 27.96 -11.24 -5.51
N TYR A 203 27.52 -11.08 -4.27
CA TYR A 203 26.14 -10.69 -4.00
C TYR A 203 25.94 -9.23 -4.37
N VAL A 204 24.83 -8.94 -5.05
CA VAL A 204 24.51 -7.58 -5.49
C VAL A 204 23.12 -7.20 -4.98
N GLY A 205 23.05 -6.15 -4.16
CA GLY A 205 21.80 -5.55 -3.72
C GLY A 205 21.39 -4.41 -4.65
N ILE A 206 20.27 -4.51 -5.37
CA ILE A 206 19.74 -3.41 -6.17
C ILE A 206 18.77 -2.61 -5.31
N CYS A 207 19.17 -1.40 -4.93
CA CYS A 207 18.42 -0.52 -4.04
C CYS A 207 17.73 0.59 -4.83
N PHE A 208 16.40 0.64 -4.80
CA PHE A 208 15.63 1.70 -5.45
C PHE A 208 15.49 2.90 -4.52
N VAL A 209 15.84 4.09 -5.01
CA VAL A 209 15.89 5.32 -4.20
C VAL A 209 15.05 6.43 -4.81
N VAL A 210 14.31 7.11 -3.93
CA VAL A 210 13.53 8.34 -4.21
C VAL A 210 13.91 9.37 -3.18
N ASN A 211 14.39 10.53 -3.61
CA ASN A 211 14.81 11.58 -2.69
C ASN A 211 13.63 12.19 -1.93
N GLY A 212 13.83 12.38 -0.63
CA GLY A 212 12.82 12.99 0.25
C GLY A 212 11.65 12.07 0.61
N TYR A 213 11.57 10.85 0.08
CA TYR A 213 10.53 9.89 0.47
C TYR A 213 10.85 9.29 1.86
N PRO A 214 10.04 9.56 2.91
CA PRO A 214 10.43 9.26 4.28
C PRO A 214 10.81 7.78 4.55
N PRO A 215 10.09 6.76 4.04
CA PRO A 215 10.49 5.36 4.22
C PRO A 215 11.89 5.05 3.68
N VAL A 216 12.28 5.65 2.55
CA VAL A 216 13.63 5.49 1.97
C VAL A 216 14.67 6.24 2.81
N VAL A 217 14.36 7.46 3.23
CA VAL A 217 15.24 8.27 4.11
C VAL A 217 15.56 7.55 5.42
N GLU A 218 14.60 6.83 6.00
CA GLU A 218 14.81 6.04 7.22
C GLU A 218 15.58 4.73 6.96
N PHE A 219 15.41 4.13 5.78
CA PHE A 219 16.00 2.85 5.41
C PHE A 219 17.48 2.94 5.04
N THR A 220 17.85 3.93 4.21
CA THR A 220 19.20 4.07 3.66
C THR A 220 20.32 4.08 4.72
N PRO A 221 20.20 4.80 5.85
CA PRO A 221 21.22 4.78 6.91
C PRO A 221 21.40 3.42 7.60
N VAL A 222 20.32 2.63 7.70
CA VAL A 222 20.39 1.26 8.27
C VAL A 222 21.10 0.34 7.28
N LEU A 223 20.72 0.40 6.00
CA LEU A 223 21.39 -0.37 4.94
C LEU A 223 22.88 -0.03 4.85
N ALA A 224 23.27 1.24 4.95
CA ALA A 224 24.68 1.65 4.95
C ALA A 224 25.49 1.01 6.10
N LYS A 225 24.89 0.90 7.30
CA LYS A 225 25.52 0.23 8.45
C LYS A 225 25.64 -1.28 8.24
N ILE A 226 24.61 -1.92 7.68
CA ILE A 226 24.65 -3.35 7.33
C ILE A 226 25.71 -3.60 6.26
N TYR A 227 25.74 -2.79 5.22
CA TYR A 227 26.73 -2.85 4.14
C TYR A 227 28.16 -2.75 4.70
N ALA A 228 28.43 -1.78 5.58
CA ALA A 228 29.72 -1.66 6.25
C ALA A 228 30.08 -2.90 7.08
N LYS A 229 29.11 -3.46 7.82
CA LYS A 229 29.31 -4.68 8.62
C LYS A 229 29.63 -5.90 7.75
N LEU A 230 28.91 -6.09 6.64
CA LEU A 230 29.16 -7.18 5.70
C LEU A 230 30.56 -7.06 5.07
N LYS A 231 30.98 -5.85 4.69
CA LYS A 231 32.35 -5.59 4.23
C LYS A 231 33.40 -5.90 5.30
N GLU A 232 33.15 -5.51 6.55
CA GLU A 232 34.06 -5.73 7.68
C GLU A 232 34.33 -7.22 7.93
N VAL A 233 33.30 -8.06 7.81
CA VAL A 233 33.44 -9.53 7.98
C VAL A 233 33.90 -10.25 6.69
N GLY A 234 34.20 -9.51 5.63
CA GLY A 234 34.74 -10.05 4.38
C GLY A 234 33.71 -10.59 3.39
N GLU A 235 32.42 -10.30 3.59
CA GLU A 235 31.38 -10.70 2.64
C GLU A 235 31.52 -9.93 1.32
N LYS A 236 31.39 -10.67 0.21
CA LYS A 236 31.43 -10.11 -1.15
C LYS A 236 30.07 -9.54 -1.53
N PHE A 237 29.70 -8.44 -0.89
CA PHE A 237 28.44 -7.75 -1.13
C PHE A 237 28.68 -6.35 -1.71
N GLU A 238 27.97 -6.01 -2.79
CA GLU A 238 27.91 -4.67 -3.38
C GLU A 238 26.46 -4.19 -3.41
N VAL A 239 26.24 -2.89 -3.24
CA VAL A 239 24.92 -2.28 -3.45
C VAL A 239 24.98 -1.41 -4.70
N ILE A 240 23.93 -1.48 -5.52
CA ILE A 240 23.73 -0.64 -6.71
C ILE A 240 22.46 0.18 -6.50
N ALA A 241 22.61 1.50 -6.39
CA ALA A 241 21.49 2.41 -6.33
C ALA A 241 20.87 2.61 -7.72
N VAL A 242 19.53 2.59 -7.77
CA VAL A 242 18.71 2.92 -8.93
C VAL A 242 17.85 4.12 -8.56
N SER A 243 18.17 5.27 -9.15
CA SER A 243 17.39 6.50 -8.95
C SER A 243 16.06 6.40 -9.69
N LEU A 244 14.98 6.72 -8.97
CA LEU A 244 13.64 6.90 -9.54
C LEU A 244 13.27 8.38 -9.69
N ASP A 245 14.16 9.29 -9.31
CA ASP A 245 13.96 10.72 -9.46
C ASP A 245 14.19 11.16 -10.91
N SER A 246 13.35 12.08 -11.39
CA SER A 246 13.52 12.75 -12.68
C SER A 246 14.56 13.88 -12.64
N ASP A 247 14.93 14.36 -11.44
CA ASP A 247 15.88 15.46 -11.24
C ASP A 247 17.31 14.95 -10.95
N GLU A 248 18.26 15.41 -11.75
CA GLU A 248 19.66 14.99 -11.70
C GLU A 248 20.45 15.58 -10.53
N GLU A 249 20.15 16.81 -10.17
CA GLU A 249 20.90 17.52 -9.13
C GLU A 249 20.58 16.95 -7.74
N SER A 250 19.30 16.66 -7.47
CA SER A 250 18.84 16.06 -6.22
C SER A 250 19.48 14.69 -5.95
N PHE A 251 19.53 13.81 -6.96
CA PHE A 251 20.15 12.49 -6.83
C PHE A 251 21.65 12.56 -6.61
N ASN A 252 22.38 13.37 -7.38
CA ASN A 252 23.83 13.48 -7.21
C ASN A 252 24.22 13.98 -5.81
N ASN A 253 23.44 14.90 -5.25
CA ASN A 253 23.64 15.40 -3.89
C ASN A 253 23.47 14.30 -2.84
N SER A 254 22.40 13.51 -2.90
CA SER A 254 22.18 12.43 -1.93
C SER A 254 23.14 11.25 -2.13
N PHE A 255 23.42 10.88 -3.38
CA PHE A 255 24.31 9.78 -3.75
C PHE A 255 25.76 10.00 -3.32
N SER A 256 26.25 11.25 -3.31
CA SER A 256 27.61 11.58 -2.87
C SER A 256 27.96 11.08 -1.47
N SER A 257 26.95 10.93 -0.60
CA SER A 257 27.10 10.45 0.78
C SER A 257 26.94 8.93 0.94
N MET A 258 26.52 8.22 -0.12
CA MET A 258 26.26 6.79 -0.07
C MET A 258 27.55 5.98 -0.27
N PRO A 259 27.74 4.85 0.42
CA PRO A 259 28.99 4.08 0.38
C PRO A 259 29.05 3.07 -0.79
N TRP A 260 28.14 3.16 -1.76
CA TRP A 260 27.90 2.13 -2.76
C TRP A 260 27.84 2.69 -4.18
N LEU A 261 27.63 1.82 -5.16
CA LEU A 261 27.64 2.15 -6.59
C LEU A 261 26.23 2.56 -7.06
N ALA A 262 26.11 3.07 -8.28
CA ALA A 262 24.83 3.40 -8.90
C ALA A 262 24.81 3.12 -10.40
N ILE A 263 23.62 2.90 -10.95
CA ILE A 263 23.40 3.04 -12.39
C ILE A 263 23.45 4.54 -12.72
N PRO A 264 24.15 4.95 -13.81
CA PRO A 264 24.16 6.36 -14.22
C PRO A 264 22.75 6.93 -14.39
N GLN A 265 22.54 8.15 -13.94
CA GLN A 265 21.23 8.79 -14.04
C GLN A 265 20.83 9.03 -15.50
N GLY A 266 19.53 8.97 -15.78
CA GLY A 266 18.99 9.07 -17.14
C GLY A 266 19.19 7.82 -18.00
N ASP A 267 19.88 6.78 -17.49
CA ASP A 267 19.93 5.49 -18.16
C ASP A 267 18.54 4.84 -18.17
N LYS A 268 18.07 4.45 -19.36
CA LYS A 268 16.78 3.77 -19.55
C LYS A 268 16.66 2.47 -18.75
N MET A 269 17.79 1.87 -18.35
CA MET A 269 17.81 0.71 -17.48
C MET A 269 17.12 0.96 -16.14
N CYS A 270 17.21 2.17 -15.56
CA CYS A 270 16.55 2.46 -14.28
C CYS A 270 15.04 2.20 -14.35
N GLN A 271 14.38 2.66 -15.42
CA GLN A 271 12.96 2.40 -15.66
C GLN A 271 12.68 0.93 -16.00
N LYS A 272 13.54 0.29 -16.79
CA LYS A 272 13.40 -1.15 -17.10
C LYS A 272 13.45 -2.02 -15.84
N LEU A 273 14.30 -1.68 -14.87
CA LEU A 273 14.41 -2.44 -13.62
C LEU A 273 13.17 -2.33 -12.73
N VAL A 274 12.45 -1.19 -12.77
CA VAL A 274 11.16 -1.03 -12.06
C VAL A 274 10.15 -2.07 -12.57
N SER A 275 10.03 -2.21 -13.89
CA SER A 275 9.14 -3.20 -14.50
C SER A 275 9.66 -4.62 -14.31
N TYR A 276 10.96 -4.87 -14.53
CA TYR A 276 11.57 -6.20 -14.47
C TYR A 276 11.39 -6.86 -13.09
N PHE A 277 11.48 -6.07 -12.02
CA PHE A 277 11.30 -6.52 -10.65
C PHE A 277 9.91 -6.26 -10.08
N GLU A 278 8.96 -5.81 -10.92
CA GLU A 278 7.55 -5.61 -10.54
C GLU A 278 7.40 -4.75 -9.27
N LEU A 279 8.10 -3.61 -9.25
CA LEU A 279 8.21 -2.77 -8.07
C LEU A 279 6.83 -2.23 -7.66
N SER A 280 6.38 -2.58 -6.45
CA SER A 280 5.06 -2.19 -5.93
C SER A 280 5.11 -1.30 -4.69
N ASP A 281 6.24 -1.26 -3.98
CA ASP A 281 6.42 -0.44 -2.77
C ASP A 281 7.87 0.01 -2.59
N LEU A 282 8.08 0.98 -1.70
CA LEU A 282 9.38 1.51 -1.31
C LEU A 282 9.51 1.62 0.22
N PRO A 283 10.69 1.32 0.79
CA PRO A 283 11.94 0.95 0.12
C PRO A 283 11.92 -0.48 -0.44
N THR A 284 12.66 -0.69 -1.54
CA THR A 284 12.90 -2.05 -2.08
C THR A 284 14.39 -2.28 -2.28
N LEU A 285 14.85 -3.45 -1.83
CA LEU A 285 16.20 -3.95 -2.04
C LEU A 285 16.14 -5.37 -2.62
N VAL A 286 16.37 -5.50 -3.92
CA VAL A 286 16.46 -6.81 -4.58
C VAL A 286 17.83 -7.41 -4.27
N LEU A 287 17.89 -8.70 -3.93
CA LEU A 287 19.15 -9.41 -3.73
C LEU A 287 19.42 -10.36 -4.89
N ILE A 288 20.56 -10.17 -5.55
CA ILE A 288 21.10 -11.04 -6.60
C ILE A 288 22.28 -11.83 -6.01
N GLY A 289 22.29 -13.14 -6.27
CA GLY A 289 23.33 -14.06 -5.84
C GLY A 289 24.60 -13.99 -6.70
N PRO A 290 25.70 -14.63 -6.24
CA PRO A 290 26.95 -14.73 -6.98
C PRO A 290 26.83 -15.40 -8.35
N ASP A 291 25.81 -16.23 -8.55
CA ASP A 291 25.45 -16.88 -9.82
C ASP A 291 24.70 -15.95 -10.78
N GLY A 292 24.40 -14.72 -10.36
CA GLY A 292 23.67 -13.72 -11.11
C GLY A 292 22.16 -13.91 -11.09
N LYS A 293 21.62 -14.85 -10.29
CA LYS A 293 20.18 -15.07 -10.15
C LYS A 293 19.61 -14.24 -9.00
N THR A 294 18.36 -13.82 -9.17
CA THR A 294 17.63 -13.14 -8.09
C THR A 294 17.34 -14.14 -6.97
N LEU A 295 17.86 -13.87 -5.78
CA LEU A 295 17.61 -14.65 -4.55
C LEU A 295 16.37 -14.17 -3.81
N SER A 296 16.12 -12.86 -3.83
CA SER A 296 14.92 -12.26 -3.25
C SER A 296 14.57 -10.98 -3.98
N SER A 297 13.29 -10.80 -4.29
CA SER A 297 12.75 -9.60 -4.93
C SER A 297 12.69 -8.40 -3.99
N ASN A 298 12.62 -8.61 -2.67
CA ASN A 298 12.70 -7.53 -1.70
C ASN A 298 13.14 -8.02 -0.32
N ILE A 299 14.35 -7.62 0.13
CA ILE A 299 14.83 -7.87 1.50
C ILE A 299 14.68 -6.65 2.42
N ALA A 300 14.08 -5.56 1.95
CA ALA A 300 13.92 -4.34 2.74
C ALA A 300 13.06 -4.56 3.99
N ASP A 301 12.04 -5.41 3.92
CA ASP A 301 11.19 -5.75 5.07
C ASP A 301 11.96 -6.43 6.19
N ILE A 302 12.87 -7.34 5.86
CA ILE A 302 13.74 -8.01 6.83
C ILE A 302 14.63 -6.99 7.55
N ILE A 303 15.19 -6.03 6.79
CA ILE A 303 16.01 -4.95 7.36
C ILE A 303 15.16 -4.01 8.21
N ASN A 304 13.95 -3.67 7.78
CA ASN A 304 13.03 -2.83 8.55
C ASN A 304 12.61 -3.51 9.86
N GLU A 305 12.44 -4.83 9.84
CA GLU A 305 12.05 -5.62 11.01
C GLU A 305 13.19 -5.80 12.02
N HIS A 306 14.36 -6.22 11.54
CA HIS A 306 15.48 -6.58 12.41
C HIS A 306 16.48 -5.42 12.62
N GLY A 307 16.32 -4.31 11.88
CA GLY A 307 17.20 -3.17 11.95
C GLY A 307 18.64 -3.56 11.62
N LEU A 308 19.60 -3.12 12.46
CA LEU A 308 21.00 -3.48 12.26
C LEU A 308 21.20 -5.00 12.33
N ASP A 309 20.51 -5.71 13.23
CA ASP A 309 20.70 -7.16 13.44
C ASP A 309 20.47 -7.99 12.16
N ALA A 310 19.77 -7.44 11.15
CA ALA A 310 19.56 -8.07 9.85
C ALA A 310 20.85 -8.49 9.13
N TRP A 311 22.01 -7.87 9.44
CA TRP A 311 23.30 -8.25 8.84
C TRP A 311 23.66 -9.73 9.11
N GLU A 312 23.26 -10.30 10.25
CA GLU A 312 23.50 -11.71 10.60
C GLU A 312 22.61 -12.67 9.80
N GLY A 313 21.53 -12.14 9.23
CA GLY A 313 20.62 -12.87 8.37
C GLY A 313 21.13 -13.01 6.95
N PHE A 314 22.23 -12.37 6.55
CA PHE A 314 22.76 -12.45 5.19
C PHE A 314 23.24 -13.87 4.84
N PRO A 315 22.97 -14.42 3.63
CA PRO A 315 22.31 -13.81 2.47
C PRO A 315 20.77 -14.01 2.44
N PHE A 316 20.12 -14.09 3.60
CA PHE A 316 18.68 -14.17 3.81
C PHE A 316 18.03 -15.45 3.29
N ASN A 317 18.78 -16.56 3.37
CA ASN A 317 18.21 -17.89 3.18
C ASN A 317 17.47 -18.37 4.44
N ALA A 318 16.71 -19.46 4.33
CA ALA A 318 15.88 -19.97 5.43
C ALA A 318 16.64 -20.19 6.75
N GLU A 319 17.84 -20.78 6.70
CA GLU A 319 18.68 -21.02 7.87
C GLU A 319 19.09 -19.71 8.56
N LYS A 320 19.51 -18.71 7.79
CA LYS A 320 19.92 -17.41 8.32
C LYS A 320 18.73 -16.61 8.87
N LEU A 321 17.56 -16.74 8.27
CA LEU A 321 16.33 -16.13 8.79
C LEU A 321 15.89 -16.76 10.12
N GLU A 322 16.11 -18.06 10.31
CA GLU A 322 15.87 -18.74 11.58
C GLU A 322 16.77 -18.19 12.71
N ILE A 323 18.04 -17.90 12.41
CA ILE A 323 18.96 -17.23 13.35
C ILE A 323 18.41 -15.86 13.78
N LEU A 324 17.93 -15.05 12.82
CA LEU A 324 17.32 -13.75 13.14
C LEU A 324 16.07 -13.89 14.00
N ALA A 325 15.22 -14.88 13.71
CA ALA A 325 14.01 -15.14 14.46
C ALA A 325 14.32 -15.56 15.91
N GLU A 326 15.27 -16.47 16.11
CA GLU A 326 15.69 -16.89 17.46
C GLU A 326 16.37 -15.74 18.23
N LYS A 327 17.15 -14.88 17.56
CA LYS A 327 17.71 -13.67 18.20
C LYS A 327 16.63 -12.67 18.59
N ALA A 328 15.62 -12.46 17.74
CA ALA A 328 14.48 -11.60 18.06
C ALA A 328 13.69 -12.15 19.26
N LYS A 329 13.47 -13.47 19.31
CA LYS A 329 12.82 -14.16 20.43
C LYS A 329 13.63 -14.07 21.71
N ALA A 330 14.96 -14.27 21.65
CA ALA A 330 15.84 -14.08 22.80
C ALA A 330 15.81 -12.63 23.31
N LYS A 331 15.80 -11.64 22.42
CA LYS A 331 15.68 -10.22 22.77
C LYS A 331 14.33 -9.88 23.40
N ALA A 332 13.24 -10.49 22.92
CA ALA A 332 11.92 -10.36 23.53
C ALA A 332 11.87 -11.03 24.91
N ALA A 333 12.48 -12.20 25.07
CA ALA A 333 12.55 -12.92 26.34
C ALA A 333 13.40 -12.19 27.40
N ALA A 334 14.46 -11.49 26.97
CA ALA A 334 15.33 -10.68 27.81
C ALA A 334 14.82 -9.25 28.04
N GLN A 335 13.69 -8.87 27.45
CA GLN A 335 13.12 -7.55 27.63
C GLN A 335 12.69 -7.36 29.10
N THR A 336 13.13 -6.25 29.69
CA THR A 336 12.65 -5.76 30.98
C THR A 336 12.03 -4.37 30.82
N LEU A 337 11.32 -3.88 31.84
CA LEU A 337 10.78 -2.53 31.81
C LEU A 337 11.88 -1.47 31.71
N GLU A 338 12.98 -1.69 32.43
CA GLU A 338 14.15 -0.84 32.41
C GLU A 338 14.82 -0.83 31.04
N SER A 339 14.88 -1.96 30.34
CA SER A 339 15.41 -2.02 28.97
C SER A 339 14.61 -1.16 27.97
N LEU A 340 13.36 -0.83 28.30
CA LEU A 340 12.50 0.03 27.50
C LEU A 340 12.55 1.49 27.95
N LEU A 341 12.55 1.73 29.27
CA LEU A 341 12.35 3.05 29.85
C LEU A 341 13.62 3.67 30.45
N VAL A 342 14.76 2.99 30.49
CA VAL A 342 16.03 3.57 30.93
C VAL A 342 16.93 3.81 29.71
N THR A 343 17.53 4.99 29.61
CA THR A 343 18.47 5.32 28.52
C THR A 343 19.60 6.20 29.04
N GLY A 344 20.83 5.69 28.99
CA GLY A 344 21.98 6.35 29.61
C GLY A 344 21.72 6.58 31.11
N ASP A 345 21.86 7.84 31.54
CA ASP A 345 21.60 8.27 32.93
C ASP A 345 20.13 8.66 33.18
N ILE A 346 19.24 8.52 32.19
CA ILE A 346 17.81 8.83 32.32
C ILE A 346 17.07 7.57 32.76
N ASP A 347 16.83 7.45 34.07
CA ASP A 347 16.20 6.31 34.73
C ASP A 347 14.83 6.64 35.36
N PHE A 348 14.22 7.76 34.95
CA PHE A 348 12.97 8.25 35.50
C PHE A 348 11.93 8.59 34.43
N VAL A 349 10.66 8.58 34.82
CA VAL A 349 9.54 9.22 34.13
C VAL A 349 9.06 10.40 34.98
N ILE A 350 8.19 11.25 34.45
CA ILE A 350 7.66 12.42 35.17
C ILE A 350 6.21 12.20 35.60
N GLY A 351 5.93 12.51 36.85
CA GLY A 351 4.57 12.65 37.37
C GLY A 351 4.04 14.07 37.20
N LYS A 352 2.96 14.37 37.90
CA LYS A 352 2.44 15.73 38.00
C LYS A 352 3.49 16.70 38.53
N ASP A 353 3.41 17.94 38.07
CA ASP A 353 4.29 19.05 38.45
C ASP A 353 5.79 18.81 38.14
N GLY A 354 6.09 17.85 37.25
CA GLY A 354 7.47 17.52 36.84
C GLY A 354 8.24 16.66 37.85
N ALA A 355 7.57 16.08 38.85
CA ALA A 355 8.20 15.18 39.81
C ALA A 355 8.82 13.97 39.11
N LYS A 356 10.11 13.71 39.35
CA LYS A 356 10.80 12.56 38.77
C LYS A 356 10.45 11.30 39.55
N VAL A 357 9.86 10.32 38.87
CA VAL A 357 9.52 8.99 39.39
C VAL A 357 10.51 7.98 38.79
N PRO A 358 11.35 7.34 39.60
CA PRO A 358 12.27 6.31 39.13
C PRO A 358 11.54 5.17 38.42
N VAL A 359 12.07 4.71 37.29
CA VAL A 359 11.52 3.55 36.53
C VAL A 359 11.50 2.30 37.40
N ALA A 360 12.45 2.16 38.34
CA ALA A 360 12.48 1.07 39.31
C ALA A 360 11.18 0.96 40.16
N GLU A 361 10.45 2.06 40.37
CA GLU A 361 9.16 2.04 41.08
C GLU A 361 8.00 1.50 40.23
N LEU A 362 8.23 1.32 38.92
CA LEU A 362 7.27 0.75 37.98
C LEU A 362 7.51 -0.74 37.72
N VAL A 363 8.68 -1.24 38.08
CA VAL A 363 9.02 -2.66 37.94
C VAL A 363 8.07 -3.50 38.80
N GLY A 364 7.55 -4.60 38.23
CA GLY A 364 6.54 -5.42 38.90
C GLY A 364 5.09 -4.95 38.66
N LYS A 365 4.87 -3.79 38.04
CA LYS A 365 3.53 -3.31 37.65
C LYS A 365 3.20 -3.68 36.22
N THR A 366 1.90 -3.81 35.92
CA THR A 366 1.43 -3.75 34.53
C THR A 366 1.45 -2.30 34.07
N VAL A 367 2.17 -1.99 33.00
CA VAL A 367 2.33 -0.63 32.48
C VAL A 367 1.75 -0.52 31.07
N LEU A 368 0.85 0.43 30.82
CA LEU A 368 0.51 0.81 29.44
C LEU A 368 1.39 1.96 28.97
N LEU A 369 2.04 1.78 27.83
CA LEU A 369 2.70 2.85 27.09
C LEU A 369 1.67 3.50 26.17
N TYR A 370 1.33 4.76 26.46
CA TYR A 370 0.28 5.50 25.76
C TYR A 370 0.87 6.51 24.77
N PHE A 371 0.86 6.16 23.50
CA PHE A 371 1.32 7.02 22.41
C PHE A 371 0.18 7.93 21.96
N SER A 372 0.33 9.24 22.14
CA SER A 372 -0.75 10.20 21.93
C SER A 372 -0.21 11.63 21.73
N ALA A 373 -1.10 12.58 21.43
CA ALA A 373 -0.76 13.99 21.33
C ALA A 373 -1.99 14.90 21.45
N LYS A 374 -1.77 16.13 21.89
CA LYS A 374 -2.82 17.15 22.01
C LYS A 374 -3.45 17.47 20.66
N TRP A 375 -2.66 17.62 19.61
CA TRP A 375 -3.14 18.02 18.28
C TRP A 375 -4.02 16.94 17.61
N CYS A 376 -3.95 15.70 18.07
CA CYS A 376 -4.68 14.56 17.52
C CYS A 376 -6.14 14.50 18.03
N GLY A 377 -7.11 14.72 17.12
CA GLY A 377 -8.54 14.65 17.45
C GLY A 377 -8.99 13.32 18.08
N PRO A 378 -8.72 12.16 17.44
CA PRO A 378 -9.04 10.85 18.00
C PRO A 378 -8.39 10.59 19.37
N CYS A 379 -7.23 11.17 19.62
CA CYS A 379 -6.51 11.05 20.90
C CYS A 379 -7.27 11.76 22.02
N ARG A 380 -7.72 12.99 21.77
CA ARG A 380 -8.55 13.75 22.73
C ARG A 380 -9.88 13.06 22.99
N ALA A 381 -10.50 12.49 21.95
CA ALA A 381 -11.76 11.75 22.08
C ALA A 381 -11.60 10.46 22.91
N PHE A 382 -10.46 9.78 22.81
CA PHE A 382 -10.20 8.54 23.54
C PHE A 382 -9.76 8.74 25.00
N LEU A 383 -9.20 9.91 25.34
CA LEU A 383 -8.66 10.19 26.66
C LEU A 383 -9.66 9.96 27.82
N PRO A 384 -10.92 10.45 27.77
CA PRO A 384 -11.88 10.21 28.85
C PRO A 384 -12.14 8.72 29.11
N THR A 385 -12.23 7.92 28.05
CA THR A 385 -12.40 6.46 28.15
C THR A 385 -11.19 5.81 28.84
N LEU A 386 -9.97 6.23 28.48
CA LEU A 386 -8.76 5.71 29.09
C LEU A 386 -8.64 6.10 30.58
N VAL A 387 -9.07 7.31 30.95
CA VAL A 387 -9.12 7.77 32.35
C VAL A 387 -10.11 6.94 33.17
N ASP A 388 -11.31 6.67 32.65
CA ASP A 388 -12.30 5.81 33.31
C ASP A 388 -11.75 4.39 33.55
N VAL A 389 -11.16 3.78 32.51
CA VAL A 389 -10.54 2.46 32.65
C VAL A 389 -9.39 2.48 33.65
N TYR A 390 -8.54 3.50 33.61
CA TYR A 390 -7.44 3.66 34.56
C TYR A 390 -7.94 3.63 36.00
N ASN A 391 -8.93 4.46 36.33
CA ASN A 391 -9.49 4.54 37.68
C ASN A 391 -10.11 3.20 38.10
N LYS A 392 -10.92 2.56 37.25
CA LYS A 392 -11.54 1.26 37.53
C LYS A 392 -10.54 0.14 37.78
N VAL A 393 -9.43 0.13 37.04
CA VAL A 393 -8.36 -0.85 37.26
C VAL A 393 -7.62 -0.53 38.56
N LYS A 394 -7.25 0.74 38.81
CA LYS A 394 -6.53 1.17 40.02
C LYS A 394 -7.31 0.93 41.30
N GLU A 395 -8.63 1.03 41.27
CA GLU A 395 -9.51 0.69 42.40
C GLU A 395 -9.36 -0.78 42.85
N LYS A 396 -9.09 -1.69 41.90
CA LYS A 396 -8.98 -3.13 42.15
C LYS A 396 -7.54 -3.61 42.24
N ASN A 397 -6.60 -2.90 41.60
CA ASN A 397 -5.21 -3.29 41.49
C ASN A 397 -4.29 -2.06 41.49
N SER A 398 -3.54 -1.87 42.58
CA SER A 398 -2.60 -0.76 42.72
C SER A 398 -1.39 -0.88 41.78
N ASP A 399 -1.06 -2.09 41.33
CA ASP A 399 0.11 -2.43 40.52
C ASP A 399 -0.17 -2.27 39.02
N PHE A 400 -0.88 -1.19 38.69
CA PHE A 400 -1.17 -0.73 37.35
C PHE A 400 -0.69 0.71 37.17
N GLU A 401 -0.10 1.03 36.02
CA GLU A 401 0.27 2.40 35.69
C GLU A 401 0.19 2.67 34.18
N ILE A 402 0.08 3.95 33.80
CA ILE A 402 0.18 4.39 32.41
C ILE A 402 1.36 5.37 32.29
N VAL A 403 2.15 5.22 31.21
CA VAL A 403 3.23 6.13 30.84
C VAL A 403 2.88 6.77 29.50
N PHE A 404 2.57 8.06 29.51
CA PHE A 404 2.29 8.87 28.34
C PHE A 404 3.57 9.17 27.55
N ILE A 405 3.51 8.90 26.24
CA ILE A 405 4.58 9.14 25.28
C ILE A 405 4.04 10.12 24.24
N SER A 406 4.39 11.39 24.42
CA SER A 406 3.84 12.49 23.62
C SER A 406 4.48 12.61 22.24
N SER A 407 3.64 12.79 21.23
CA SER A 407 4.02 13.26 19.88
C SER A 407 3.76 14.76 19.67
N ASP A 408 3.56 15.53 20.75
CA ASP A 408 3.48 16.99 20.68
C ASP A 408 4.82 17.59 20.27
N ARG A 409 4.77 18.81 19.73
CA ARG A 409 5.93 19.50 19.14
C ARG A 409 6.48 20.61 20.04
N ASP A 410 5.78 20.90 21.14
CA ASP A 410 6.09 22.00 22.04
C ASP A 410 5.62 21.69 23.47
N GLN A 411 6.32 22.26 24.45
CA GLN A 411 6.10 22.01 25.87
C GLN A 411 4.70 22.46 26.34
N SER A 412 4.15 23.54 25.76
CA SER A 412 2.83 24.05 26.16
C SER A 412 1.70 23.10 25.75
N SER A 413 1.77 22.54 24.55
CA SER A 413 0.85 21.51 24.08
C SER A 413 0.96 20.23 24.92
N PHE A 414 2.19 19.81 25.25
CA PHE A 414 2.43 18.69 26.15
C PHE A 414 1.78 18.91 27.52
N ASP A 415 2.09 20.04 28.18
CA ASP A 415 1.64 20.33 29.54
C ASP A 415 0.11 20.42 29.62
N ASP A 416 -0.53 21.12 28.68
CA ASP A 416 -1.98 21.27 28.66
C ASP A 416 -2.68 19.92 28.52
N PHE A 417 -2.21 19.05 27.62
CA PHE A 417 -2.83 17.74 27.44
C PHE A 417 -2.51 16.76 28.57
N PHE A 418 -1.27 16.75 29.06
CA PHE A 418 -0.85 15.94 30.19
C PHE A 418 -1.55 16.35 31.49
N SER A 419 -1.99 17.61 31.62
CA SER A 419 -2.76 18.08 32.78
C SER A 419 -4.03 17.25 33.03
N GLY A 420 -4.68 16.75 31.97
CA GLY A 420 -5.89 15.92 32.04
C GLY A 420 -5.65 14.44 32.35
N MET A 421 -4.40 13.99 32.49
CA MET A 421 -4.05 12.58 32.66
C MET A 421 -3.65 12.25 34.10
N PRO A 422 -4.24 11.25 34.80
CA PRO A 422 -3.89 10.94 36.19
C PRO A 422 -2.58 10.15 36.39
N TRP A 423 -1.81 9.95 35.33
CA TRP A 423 -0.68 9.01 35.27
C TRP A 423 0.65 9.70 34.90
N LEU A 424 1.69 8.93 34.60
CA LEU A 424 3.06 9.40 34.37
C LEU A 424 3.34 9.68 32.88
N ALA A 425 4.44 10.36 32.57
CA ALA A 425 4.86 10.63 31.20
C ALA A 425 6.38 10.51 30.99
N VAL A 426 6.80 10.22 29.77
CA VAL A 426 8.18 10.47 29.33
C VAL A 426 8.31 11.98 29.05
N PRO A 427 9.39 12.66 29.48
CA PRO A 427 9.61 14.08 29.16
C PRO A 427 9.52 14.38 27.66
N LEU A 428 9.11 15.60 27.30
CA LEU A 428 8.89 15.95 25.89
C LEU A 428 10.17 15.87 25.06
N GLU A 429 11.29 16.40 25.55
CA GLU A 429 12.57 16.43 24.82
C GLU A 429 13.42 15.16 25.01
N ASP A 430 12.76 14.00 25.13
CA ASP A 430 13.40 12.72 25.40
C ASP A 430 13.44 11.80 24.17
N ASP A 431 14.64 11.39 23.78
CA ASP A 431 14.87 10.50 22.63
C ASP A 431 14.29 9.10 22.82
N ARG A 432 14.00 8.66 24.07
CA ARG A 432 13.31 7.40 24.37
C ARG A 432 12.00 7.28 23.61
N LYS A 433 11.31 8.39 23.37
CA LYS A 433 10.04 8.40 22.62
C LYS A 433 10.22 7.89 21.19
N ALA A 434 11.28 8.31 20.51
CA ALA A 434 11.58 7.87 19.14
C ALA A 434 11.95 6.38 19.11
N TYR A 435 12.76 5.93 20.08
CA TYR A 435 13.07 4.52 20.26
C TYR A 435 11.81 3.67 20.49
N LEU A 436 10.95 4.05 21.43
CA LEU A 436 9.72 3.33 21.77
C LEU A 436 8.75 3.28 20.59
N LYS A 437 8.56 4.41 19.89
CA LYS A 437 7.72 4.48 18.68
C LYS A 437 8.20 3.48 17.62
N LYS A 438 9.51 3.42 17.38
CA LYS A 438 10.12 2.48 16.42
C LYS A 438 10.04 1.03 16.90
N LYS A 439 10.40 0.76 18.16
CA LYS A 439 10.39 -0.57 18.79
C LYS A 439 9.03 -1.25 18.69
N PHE A 440 7.96 -0.48 18.90
CA PHE A 440 6.58 -0.98 18.84
C PHE A 440 5.87 -0.72 17.51
N LYS A 441 6.61 -0.29 16.47
CA LYS A 441 6.10 -0.05 15.11
C LYS A 441 4.83 0.84 15.11
N ILE A 442 4.82 1.89 15.93
CA ILE A 442 3.66 2.78 16.08
C ILE A 442 3.50 3.67 14.84
N ARG A 443 2.52 3.33 14.00
CA ARG A 443 2.19 4.03 12.74
C ARG A 443 1.16 5.15 12.89
N GLY A 444 0.33 5.09 13.93
CA GLY A 444 -0.73 6.06 14.20
C GLY A 444 -0.94 6.26 15.69
N ILE A 445 -1.70 7.30 16.05
CA ILE A 445 -2.08 7.60 17.43
C ILE A 445 -3.60 7.89 17.50
N PRO A 446 -4.29 7.58 18.61
CA PRO A 446 -3.73 7.01 19.85
C PRO A 446 -3.44 5.51 19.70
N SER A 447 -2.38 5.04 20.36
CA SER A 447 -1.98 3.63 20.47
C SER A 447 -1.58 3.28 21.91
N LEU A 448 -1.81 2.03 22.30
CA LEU A 448 -1.47 1.50 23.63
C LEU A 448 -0.71 0.19 23.49
N VAL A 449 0.43 0.09 24.17
CA VAL A 449 1.21 -1.15 24.32
C VAL A 449 1.22 -1.53 25.79
N ALA A 450 0.83 -2.76 26.11
CA ALA A 450 0.85 -3.30 27.46
C ALA A 450 2.14 -4.05 27.74
N ILE A 451 2.79 -3.68 28.84
CA ILE A 451 3.95 -4.32 29.42
C ILE A 451 3.51 -5.01 30.72
N GLY A 452 3.80 -6.30 30.84
CA GLY A 452 3.51 -7.09 32.02
C GLY A 452 4.42 -6.76 33.21
N PRO A 453 4.10 -7.29 34.40
CA PRO A 453 4.87 -7.06 35.62
C PRO A 453 6.32 -7.58 35.54
N ASP A 454 6.59 -8.55 34.64
CA ASP A 454 7.93 -9.08 34.37
C ASP A 454 8.73 -8.21 33.38
N GLY A 455 8.17 -7.08 32.92
CA GLY A 455 8.79 -6.18 31.95
C GLY A 455 8.65 -6.62 30.49
N LYS A 456 7.97 -7.74 30.21
CA LYS A 456 7.74 -8.22 28.85
C LYS A 456 6.51 -7.59 28.21
N THR A 457 6.55 -7.44 26.90
CA THR A 457 5.39 -6.95 26.14
C THR A 457 4.34 -8.04 26.08
N VAL A 458 3.14 -7.78 26.60
CA VAL A 458 2.03 -8.74 26.62
C VAL A 458 0.99 -8.46 25.54
N ASN A 459 0.89 -7.22 25.05
CA ASN A 459 -0.02 -6.84 23.97
C ASN A 459 0.42 -5.52 23.31
N THR A 460 0.56 -5.51 21.98
CA THR A 460 0.96 -4.32 21.20
C THR A 460 -0.22 -3.47 20.71
N ASP A 461 -1.45 -3.95 20.87
CA ASP A 461 -2.70 -3.25 20.50
C ASP A 461 -3.71 -3.29 21.66
N ALA A 462 -3.26 -2.90 22.85
CA ALA A 462 -4.09 -2.88 24.05
C ALA A 462 -5.26 -1.88 23.95
N LYS A 463 -5.19 -0.93 23.01
CA LYS A 463 -6.28 0.03 22.74
C LYS A 463 -7.52 -0.69 22.22
N THR A 464 -7.37 -1.62 21.28
CA THR A 464 -8.51 -2.39 20.76
C THR A 464 -9.10 -3.26 21.86
N SER A 465 -8.27 -3.95 22.64
CA SER A 465 -8.72 -4.75 23.79
C SER A 465 -9.50 -3.91 24.80
N LEU A 466 -9.04 -2.69 25.11
CA LEU A 466 -9.71 -1.76 26.03
C LEU A 466 -11.00 -1.22 25.44
N ALA A 467 -11.04 -0.87 24.15
CA ALA A 467 -12.25 -0.39 23.49
C ALA A 467 -13.37 -1.44 23.49
N VAL A 468 -13.02 -2.73 23.41
CA VAL A 468 -13.99 -3.83 23.40
C VAL A 468 -14.38 -4.29 24.81
N HIS A 469 -13.41 -4.46 25.71
CA HIS A 469 -13.64 -5.09 27.02
C HIS A 469 -13.49 -4.15 28.22
N GLY A 470 -13.19 -2.86 27.99
CA GLY A 470 -12.99 -1.88 29.06
C GLY A 470 -11.90 -2.30 30.06
N ALA A 471 -12.19 -2.11 31.35
CA ALA A 471 -11.29 -2.47 32.45
C ALA A 471 -11.09 -3.98 32.62
N ASP A 472 -12.02 -4.82 32.13
CA ASP A 472 -11.91 -6.27 32.25
C ASP A 472 -10.80 -6.86 31.37
N ALA A 473 -10.33 -6.07 30.38
CA ALA A 473 -9.18 -6.39 29.56
C ALA A 473 -7.90 -6.57 30.38
N PHE A 474 -7.78 -5.93 31.56
CA PHE A 474 -6.63 -6.09 32.45
C PHE A 474 -6.42 -7.57 32.83
N PRO A 475 -5.19 -8.10 32.80
CA PRO A 475 -3.88 -7.43 32.63
C PRO A 475 -3.40 -7.31 31.17
N PHE A 476 -4.33 -7.33 30.21
CA PHE A 476 -4.12 -7.16 28.77
C PHE A 476 -3.32 -8.29 28.10
N THR A 477 -3.17 -9.44 28.76
CA THR A 477 -2.50 -10.60 28.16
C THR A 477 -3.37 -11.25 27.09
N SER A 478 -2.76 -11.87 26.09
CA SER A 478 -3.47 -12.62 25.04
C SER A 478 -4.41 -13.67 25.63
N GLU A 479 -4.00 -14.38 26.68
CA GLU A 479 -4.83 -15.39 27.36
C GLU A 479 -6.08 -14.76 27.99
N ARG A 480 -5.95 -13.58 28.59
CA ARG A 480 -7.07 -12.85 29.19
C ARG A 480 -8.05 -12.39 28.12
N ILE A 481 -7.56 -11.84 27.01
CA ILE A 481 -8.41 -11.41 25.90
C ILE A 481 -9.16 -12.59 25.29
N GLN A 482 -8.48 -13.72 25.06
CA GLN A 482 -9.11 -14.94 24.57
C GLN A 482 -10.18 -15.49 25.54
N GLU A 483 -9.96 -15.40 26.85
CA GLU A 483 -10.97 -15.78 27.85
C GLU A 483 -12.25 -14.91 27.73
N LEU A 484 -12.08 -13.60 27.57
CA LEU A 484 -13.20 -12.65 27.44
C LEU A 484 -13.95 -12.86 26.12
N GLU A 485 -13.23 -13.04 25.02
CA GLU A 485 -13.82 -13.33 23.71
C GLU A 485 -14.61 -14.64 23.75
N LYS A 486 -14.07 -15.69 24.37
CA LYS A 486 -14.77 -16.96 24.52
C LYS A 486 -16.05 -16.81 25.34
N LYS A 487 -16.03 -16.02 26.43
CA LYS A 487 -17.24 -15.73 27.23
C LYS A 487 -18.30 -15.01 26.41
N ILE A 488 -17.89 -14.02 25.61
CA ILE A 488 -18.79 -13.28 24.72
C ILE A 488 -19.40 -14.22 23.66
N ASP A 489 -18.60 -15.11 23.07
CA ASP A 489 -19.07 -16.09 22.09
C ASP A 489 -20.00 -17.15 22.71
N GLU A 490 -19.73 -17.56 23.96
CA GLU A 490 -20.60 -18.46 24.70
C GLU A 490 -21.95 -17.80 25.03
N MET A 491 -21.98 -16.52 25.37
CA MET A 491 -23.22 -15.76 25.53
C MET A 491 -24.02 -15.72 24.21
N ALA A 492 -23.35 -15.54 23.08
CA ALA A 492 -23.99 -15.47 21.77
C ALA A 492 -24.71 -16.77 21.36
N LYS A 493 -24.30 -17.94 21.87
CA LYS A 493 -24.99 -19.22 21.62
C LYS A 493 -26.41 -19.26 22.20
N GLY A 494 -26.70 -18.42 23.20
CA GLY A 494 -28.04 -18.30 23.79
C GLY A 494 -28.96 -17.34 23.04
N TRP A 495 -28.44 -16.57 22.09
CA TRP A 495 -29.21 -15.56 21.35
C TRP A 495 -29.80 -16.12 20.06
N PRO A 496 -31.02 -15.70 19.66
CA PRO A 496 -31.60 -16.06 18.38
C PRO A 496 -30.68 -15.66 17.21
N GLU A 497 -30.50 -16.52 16.21
CA GLU A 497 -29.74 -16.17 15.00
C GLU A 497 -30.36 -14.99 14.24
N LYS A 498 -31.67 -14.83 14.36
CA LYS A 498 -32.45 -13.80 13.68
C LYS A 498 -33.56 -13.24 14.55
N VAL A 499 -33.81 -11.96 14.42
CA VAL A 499 -34.87 -11.25 15.15
C VAL A 499 -35.61 -10.28 14.23
N LYS A 500 -36.91 -10.12 14.48
CA LYS A 500 -37.70 -9.00 13.95
C LYS A 500 -37.78 -7.93 15.02
N HIS A 501 -37.57 -6.67 14.64
CA HIS A 501 -37.53 -5.57 15.59
C HIS A 501 -38.44 -4.42 15.11
N GLU A 502 -39.12 -3.75 16.04
CA GLU A 502 -40.12 -2.71 15.69
C GLU A 502 -39.51 -1.48 14.99
N LEU A 503 -38.21 -1.23 15.23
CA LEU A 503 -37.49 -0.12 14.61
C LEU A 503 -37.04 -0.40 13.16
N HIS A 504 -37.20 -1.63 12.64
CA HIS A 504 -36.72 -1.98 11.30
C HIS A 504 -37.53 -3.10 10.64
N GLU A 505 -37.93 -2.92 9.39
CA GLU A 505 -38.84 -3.84 8.71
C GLU A 505 -38.20 -5.19 8.33
N HIS A 506 -36.91 -5.21 8.00
CA HIS A 506 -36.20 -6.45 7.66
C HIS A 506 -35.81 -7.26 8.91
N GLU A 507 -35.73 -8.57 8.74
CA GLU A 507 -35.19 -9.46 9.77
C GLU A 507 -33.71 -9.18 9.97
N LEU A 508 -33.31 -8.91 11.21
CA LEU A 508 -31.93 -8.64 11.58
C LEU A 508 -31.21 -9.94 11.92
N VAL A 509 -29.98 -10.08 11.44
CA VAL A 509 -29.16 -11.29 11.62
C VAL A 509 -28.09 -11.01 12.67
N LEU A 510 -27.92 -11.93 13.61
CA LEU A 510 -26.86 -11.87 14.61
C LEU A 510 -25.50 -12.07 13.92
N ILE A 511 -24.62 -11.07 14.00
CA ILE A 511 -23.29 -11.13 13.39
C ILE A 511 -22.20 -10.70 14.37
N ARG A 512 -21.03 -11.33 14.25
CA ARG A 512 -19.84 -10.96 14.99
C ARG A 512 -19.20 -9.75 14.36
N ARG A 513 -18.97 -8.72 15.17
CA ARG A 513 -18.40 -7.44 14.76
C ARG A 513 -16.91 -7.39 15.09
N PRO A 514 -16.01 -7.35 14.09
CA PRO A 514 -14.57 -7.23 14.33
C PRO A 514 -14.15 -5.80 14.72
N ARG A 515 -15.05 -4.82 14.59
CA ARG A 515 -14.82 -3.42 14.92
C ARG A 515 -16.05 -2.85 15.66
N PRO A 516 -15.88 -1.79 16.46
CA PRO A 516 -17.02 -1.06 17.01
C PRO A 516 -17.97 -0.58 15.92
N TYR A 517 -19.26 -0.51 16.23
CA TYR A 517 -20.34 -0.10 15.32
C TYR A 517 -21.29 0.86 16.05
N GLY A 518 -22.05 1.67 15.32
CA GLY A 518 -23.12 2.49 15.92
C GLY A 518 -24.42 1.68 16.01
N CYS A 519 -25.15 1.80 17.11
CA CYS A 519 -26.48 1.21 17.24
C CYS A 519 -27.54 2.24 16.80
N ASP A 520 -28.34 1.92 15.79
CA ASP A 520 -29.42 2.78 15.29
C ASP A 520 -30.60 2.92 16.27
N GLY A 521 -30.66 2.06 17.30
CA GLY A 521 -31.72 2.09 18.30
C GLY A 521 -31.49 3.09 19.43
N CYS A 522 -30.26 3.13 19.95
CA CYS A 522 -29.88 3.98 21.09
C CYS A 522 -28.82 5.03 20.75
N GLU A 523 -28.28 5.03 19.53
CA GLU A 523 -27.23 5.94 19.05
C GLU A 523 -25.89 5.82 19.80
N GLU A 524 -25.72 4.76 20.60
CA GLU A 524 -24.48 4.46 21.29
C GLU A 524 -23.61 3.45 20.52
N MET A 525 -22.30 3.50 20.75
CA MET A 525 -21.35 2.58 20.14
C MET A 525 -21.46 1.18 20.76
N GLY A 526 -21.53 0.16 19.91
CA GLY A 526 -21.50 -1.25 20.27
C GLY A 526 -20.22 -1.94 19.88
N THR A 527 -19.97 -3.09 20.50
CA THR A 527 -18.80 -3.94 20.23
C THR A 527 -19.22 -5.42 20.17
N SER A 528 -18.33 -6.27 19.63
CA SER A 528 -18.42 -7.73 19.62
C SER A 528 -19.52 -8.39 18.79
N TRP A 529 -20.81 -8.13 19.05
CA TRP A 529 -21.94 -8.74 18.36
C TRP A 529 -23.02 -7.70 18.11
N SER A 530 -23.68 -7.75 16.94
CA SER A 530 -24.83 -6.91 16.59
C SER A 530 -25.92 -7.72 15.90
N TYR A 531 -27.14 -7.20 15.90
CA TYR A 531 -28.18 -7.62 14.98
C TYR A 531 -28.20 -6.65 13.81
N ASN A 532 -27.80 -7.12 12.63
CA ASN A 532 -27.60 -6.28 11.45
C ASN A 532 -28.57 -6.64 10.31
N CYS A 533 -28.99 -5.63 9.57
CA CYS A 533 -29.55 -5.76 8.23
C CYS A 533 -28.51 -5.32 7.19
N ALA A 534 -27.95 -6.28 6.44
CA ALA A 534 -26.97 -5.97 5.40
C ALA A 534 -27.55 -5.16 4.23
N GLN A 535 -28.86 -5.25 3.99
CA GLN A 535 -29.52 -4.52 2.90
C GLN A 535 -29.69 -3.04 3.19
N CYS A 536 -29.87 -2.68 4.45
CA CYS A 536 -30.15 -1.32 4.89
C CYS A 536 -28.99 -0.67 5.66
N ASP A 537 -27.92 -1.42 5.91
CA ASP A 537 -26.82 -1.03 6.80
C ASP A 537 -27.34 -0.55 8.16
N PHE A 538 -28.23 -1.35 8.75
CA PHE A 538 -28.89 -1.04 10.02
C PHE A 538 -28.42 -2.00 11.11
N ASP A 539 -28.03 -1.48 12.26
CA ASP A 539 -27.42 -2.19 13.37
C ASP A 539 -28.09 -1.92 14.70
N LEU A 540 -28.39 -2.99 15.44
CA LEU A 540 -28.78 -2.90 16.84
C LEU A 540 -27.79 -3.64 17.73
N HIS A 541 -27.56 -3.08 18.92
CA HIS A 541 -26.99 -3.86 20.02
C HIS A 541 -27.83 -5.10 20.28
N THR A 542 -27.19 -6.18 20.72
CA THR A 542 -27.88 -7.41 21.10
C THR A 542 -28.92 -7.15 22.19
N LYS A 543 -28.60 -6.31 23.19
CA LYS A 543 -29.56 -5.86 24.21
C LYS A 543 -30.71 -5.02 23.66
N CYS A 544 -30.43 -4.12 22.71
CA CYS A 544 -31.46 -3.28 22.08
C CYS A 544 -32.44 -4.15 21.28
N ALA A 545 -31.93 -5.12 20.54
CA ALA A 545 -32.74 -6.02 19.72
C ALA A 545 -33.54 -7.04 20.54
N LEU A 546 -33.01 -7.49 21.68
CA LEU A 546 -33.65 -8.50 22.55
C LEU A 546 -34.52 -7.88 23.67
N GLY A 547 -34.55 -6.56 23.79
CA GLY A 547 -35.42 -5.86 24.73
C GLY A 547 -34.99 -5.94 26.20
N GLU A 548 -33.70 -6.20 26.46
CA GLU A 548 -33.17 -6.33 27.83
C GLU A 548 -32.96 -4.98 28.55
N GLU A 549 -32.97 -3.86 27.83
CA GLU A 549 -33.05 -2.51 28.41
C GLU A 549 -34.05 -1.65 27.61
N LYS A 550 -35.15 -1.26 28.24
CA LYS A 550 -36.17 -0.37 27.64
C LYS A 550 -35.72 1.08 27.80
N LYS A 551 -35.93 1.90 26.75
CA LYS A 551 -35.85 3.38 26.81
C LYS A 551 -36.60 3.89 28.06
N GLY A 552 -35.86 4.25 29.12
CA GLY A 552 -36.44 4.71 30.38
C GLY A 552 -35.54 4.64 31.62
N ASP A 553 -34.57 3.71 31.70
CA ASP A 553 -33.83 3.48 32.96
C ASP A 553 -32.55 4.33 33.16
N VAL A 554 -32.15 5.16 32.19
CA VAL A 554 -31.02 6.11 32.35
C VAL A 554 -31.48 7.48 32.89
N CYS A 555 -32.79 7.74 32.98
CA CYS A 555 -33.32 8.97 33.56
C CYS A 555 -33.66 8.82 35.05
N ARG A 556 -32.73 8.29 35.86
CA ARG A 556 -32.66 8.43 37.33
C ARG A 556 -31.44 7.66 37.89
N LYS A 557 -30.25 8.24 37.73
CA LYS A 557 -29.25 8.36 38.82
C LYS A 557 -28.02 9.11 38.29
N ALA A 558 -27.75 10.19 39.02
CA ALA A 558 -26.59 11.09 39.10
C ALA A 558 -25.35 10.77 38.25
#